data_AF-A0A0V0VNB5-F1
#
_entry.id   AF-A0A0V0VNB5-F1
#
_cell.length_a   1.000
_cell.length_b   1.000
_cell.length_c   1.000
_cell.angle_alpha   90.00
_cell.angle_beta   90.00
_cell.angle_gamma   90.00
#
_symmetry.space_group_name_H-M   'P 1'
#
loop_
_entity.id
_entity.type
_entity.pdbx_description
1 polymer ?
#
loop_
_entity_poly.entity_id
_entity_poly.type
_entity_poly.pdbx_seq_one_letter_code
_entity_poly.pdbx_strand_id
1 'polypeptide(L)'
;MIYTPILLKKLNCRRILPKEWKFREILPLALKNCVSSKYDRVNPKICVYEMTVLLACLKKNEFDNSECSEEVKAFNECFEKERAAAQELKNSLKEGLLIPGSNRLSFSQVNQLMQQWPHPGATVSRIKRRPPWMASHKTFRIKRKLAKAQRVNKPVPQWFRLRTGNRIRYNVKRRHWRRTKLKL
;
A
#
# COMPACT_ATOMS: atom_id res chain seq x y z
N MET A 1 1.09 3.97 -57.66
CA MET A 1 0.86 2.51 -57.48
C MET A 1 0.19 2.28 -56.13
N ILE A 2 -1.14 2.23 -56.16
CA ILE A 2 -2.01 2.11 -54.98
C ILE A 2 -2.44 0.64 -54.89
N TYR A 3 -1.53 -0.21 -54.43
CA TYR A 3 -1.75 -1.62 -54.15
C TYR A 3 -0.73 -1.93 -53.05
N THR A 4 -0.99 -2.34 -51.81
CA THR A 4 -2.15 -2.99 -51.18
C THR A 4 -1.89 -3.06 -49.67
N PRO A 5 -2.78 -2.59 -48.78
CA PRO A 5 -2.86 -3.11 -47.41
C PRO A 5 -3.81 -4.31 -47.32
N ILE A 6 -4.56 -4.59 -48.40
CA ILE A 6 -5.64 -5.61 -48.41
C ILE A 6 -5.09 -7.03 -48.60
N LEU A 7 -3.96 -7.21 -49.29
CA LEU A 7 -3.36 -8.54 -49.55
C LEU A 7 -2.68 -9.17 -48.32
N LEU A 8 -2.37 -8.40 -47.27
CA LEU A 8 -1.81 -8.92 -46.02
C LEU A 8 -2.86 -9.51 -45.06
N LYS A 9 -4.17 -9.44 -45.40
CA LYS A 9 -5.23 -10.10 -44.61
C LYS A 9 -5.38 -11.60 -44.90
N LYS A 10 -4.85 -12.10 -46.04
CA LYS A 10 -5.09 -13.48 -46.50
C LYS A 10 -4.02 -14.49 -46.08
N LEU A 11 -2.83 -14.05 -45.68
CA LEU A 11 -1.81 -14.91 -45.10
C LEU A 11 -1.75 -14.60 -43.61
N ASN A 12 -1.74 -15.63 -42.75
CA ASN A 12 -1.51 -15.54 -41.30
C ASN A 12 -0.08 -15.06 -40.98
N CYS A 13 0.42 -14.04 -41.66
CA CYS A 13 1.70 -13.41 -41.40
C CYS A 13 1.57 -12.62 -40.10
N ARG A 14 2.27 -13.07 -39.07
CA ARG A 14 2.49 -12.30 -37.83
C ARG A 14 2.97 -10.90 -38.25
N ARG A 15 2.37 -9.84 -37.67
CA ARG A 15 2.75 -8.45 -37.98
C ARG A 15 4.27 -8.30 -37.87
N ILE A 16 4.92 -7.92 -38.97
CA ILE A 16 6.36 -7.65 -39.07
C ILE A 16 6.69 -6.23 -38.57
N LEU A 17 5.67 -5.37 -38.38
CA LEU A 17 5.85 -4.03 -37.83
C LEU A 17 6.31 -4.10 -36.36
N PRO A 18 7.34 -3.32 -35.96
CA PRO A 18 7.74 -3.24 -34.55
C PRO A 18 6.55 -2.81 -33.71
N LYS A 19 6.36 -3.51 -32.58
CA LYS A 19 5.20 -3.28 -31.72
C LYS A 19 5.36 -1.94 -31.00
N GLU A 20 4.59 -0.93 -31.41
CA GLU A 20 4.51 0.33 -30.66
C GLU A 20 3.81 0.10 -29.31
N TRP A 21 4.56 0.25 -28.22
CA TRP A 21 3.98 0.31 -26.88
C TRP A 21 3.66 1.77 -26.54
N LYS A 22 2.39 2.13 -26.68
CA LYS A 22 1.88 3.41 -26.18
C LYS A 22 1.46 3.23 -24.73
N PHE A 23 1.87 4.16 -23.86
CA PHE A 23 1.37 4.19 -22.49
C PHE A 23 -0.14 4.33 -22.53
N ARG A 24 -0.85 3.43 -21.84
CA ARG A 24 -2.29 3.52 -21.65
C ARG A 24 -2.56 4.02 -20.25
N GLU A 25 -3.05 5.24 -20.17
CA GLU A 25 -3.45 5.87 -18.91
C GLU A 25 -4.59 5.10 -18.25
N ILE A 26 -4.34 4.55 -17.06
CA ILE A 26 -5.40 4.01 -16.19
C ILE A 26 -6.07 5.16 -15.42
N LEU A 27 -5.30 6.20 -15.09
CA LEU A 27 -5.71 7.44 -14.46
C LEU A 27 -5.19 8.60 -15.31
N PRO A 28 -5.87 9.75 -15.33
CA PRO A 28 -5.41 10.91 -16.09
C PRO A 28 -4.02 11.33 -15.62
N LEU A 29 -3.14 11.67 -16.57
CA LEU A 29 -1.83 12.28 -16.30
C LEU A 29 -1.96 13.74 -15.82
N ALA A 30 -2.67 13.93 -14.71
CA ALA A 30 -2.83 15.22 -14.04
C ALA A 30 -2.36 15.12 -12.59
N LEU A 31 -1.77 16.22 -12.09
CA LEU A 31 -1.38 16.31 -10.69
C LEU A 31 -2.62 16.41 -9.80
N LYS A 32 -2.51 15.88 -8.58
CA LYS A 32 -3.51 16.07 -7.53
C LYS A 32 -3.22 17.35 -6.75
N ASN A 33 -4.23 17.88 -6.07
CA ASN A 33 -4.08 19.02 -5.14
C ASN A 33 -3.55 18.61 -3.76
N CYS A 34 -2.97 17.42 -3.63
CA CYS A 34 -2.37 16.96 -2.40
C CYS A 34 -1.23 15.98 -2.66
N VAL A 35 -0.24 16.02 -1.78
CA VAL A 35 0.87 15.08 -1.69
C VAL A 35 0.59 14.10 -0.56
N SER A 36 0.71 12.82 -0.86
CA SER A 36 0.64 11.76 0.15
C SER A 36 2.05 11.48 0.67
N SER A 37 2.29 11.77 1.95
CA SER A 37 3.47 11.32 2.67
C SER A 37 3.04 10.59 3.94
N LYS A 38 3.85 9.61 4.36
CA LYS A 38 3.62 8.88 5.62
C LYS A 38 4.27 9.59 6.80
N TYR A 39 5.43 10.21 6.58
CA TYR A 39 6.19 10.93 7.58
C TYR A 39 7.18 11.87 6.89
N ASP A 40 7.45 13.01 7.50
CA ASP A 40 8.62 13.81 7.14
C ASP A 40 9.86 13.15 7.73
N ARG A 41 10.95 13.13 6.94
CA ARG A 41 12.23 12.62 7.41
C ARG A 41 12.86 13.65 8.35
N VAL A 42 12.68 13.43 9.64
CA VAL A 42 13.39 14.17 10.69
C VAL A 42 14.61 13.35 11.08
N ASN A 43 15.80 13.91 10.91
CA ASN A 43 17.05 13.33 11.40
C ASN A 43 17.40 14.05 12.71
N PRO A 44 16.97 13.54 13.88
CA PRO A 44 17.38 14.12 15.15
C PRO A 44 18.88 13.94 15.37
N LYS A 45 19.48 14.79 16.19
CA LYS A 45 20.86 14.58 16.61
C LYS A 45 20.92 13.35 17.52
N ILE A 46 22.07 12.69 17.51
CA ILE A 46 22.32 11.47 18.27
C ILE A 46 23.49 11.76 19.20
N CYS A 47 23.37 11.37 20.47
CA CYS A 47 24.38 11.56 21.52
C CYS A 47 25.56 10.59 21.38
N VAL A 48 26.18 10.54 20.19
CA VAL A 48 27.24 9.57 19.87
C VAL A 48 28.46 9.76 20.76
N TYR A 49 28.85 10.99 21.04
CA TYR A 49 29.99 11.29 21.91
C TYR A 49 29.80 10.73 23.32
N GLU A 50 28.70 11.09 23.99
CA GLU A 50 28.38 10.59 25.33
C GLU A 50 28.26 9.06 25.36
N MET A 51 27.70 8.47 24.29
CA MET A 51 27.63 7.02 24.15
C MET A 51 29.02 6.38 24.08
N THR A 52 29.96 6.98 23.36
CA THR A 52 31.34 6.45 23.27
C THR A 52 32.10 6.55 24.59
N VAL A 53 31.92 7.64 25.35
CA VAL A 53 32.56 7.83 26.66
C VAL A 53 32.03 6.82 27.67
N LEU A 54 30.70 6.64 27.72
CA LEU A 54 30.07 5.63 28.57
C LEU A 54 30.55 4.20 28.24
N LEU A 55 30.59 3.85 26.95
CA LEU A 55 31.07 2.52 26.52
C LEU A 55 32.55 2.31 26.86
N ALA A 56 33.37 3.36 26.84
CA ALA A 56 34.76 3.29 27.25
C ALA A 56 34.91 3.05 28.76
N CYS A 57 34.07 3.66 29.60
CA CYS A 57 34.05 3.40 31.05
C CYS A 57 33.58 1.97 31.34
N LEU A 58 32.43 1.57 30.78
CA LEU A 58 31.86 0.24 30.99
C LEU A 58 32.83 -0.88 30.60
N LYS A 59 33.58 -0.70 29.51
CA LYS A 59 34.58 -1.68 29.07
C LYS A 59 35.72 -1.88 30.09
N LYS A 60 36.07 -0.85 30.88
CA LYS A 60 37.13 -0.93 31.89
C LYS A 60 36.66 -1.63 33.16
N ASN A 61 35.37 -1.52 33.47
CA ASN A 61 34.79 -1.90 34.76
C ASN A 61 33.79 -3.05 34.61
N GLU A 62 34.12 -4.03 33.75
CA GLU A 62 33.34 -5.26 33.54
C GLU A 62 31.85 -5.04 33.22
N PHE A 63 31.51 -3.88 32.66
CA PHE A 63 30.15 -3.44 32.31
C PHE A 63 29.22 -3.19 33.52
N ASP A 64 29.79 -2.89 34.69
CA ASP A 64 29.02 -2.50 35.87
C ASP A 64 28.64 -1.01 35.85
N ASN A 65 27.34 -0.73 35.80
CA ASN A 65 26.79 0.64 35.72
C ASN A 65 27.04 1.47 36.99
N SER A 66 27.24 0.84 38.15
CA SER A 66 27.47 1.54 39.43
C SER A 66 28.76 2.37 39.41
N GLU A 67 29.76 1.91 38.66
CA GLU A 67 31.07 2.57 38.62
C GLU A 67 31.14 3.71 37.59
N CYS A 68 30.26 3.70 36.57
CA CYS A 68 30.22 4.70 35.49
C CYS A 68 29.05 5.70 35.64
N SER A 69 28.73 6.09 36.88
CA SER A 69 27.50 6.84 37.16
C SER A 69 27.47 8.25 36.55
N GLU A 70 28.63 8.87 36.32
CA GLU A 70 28.74 10.21 35.75
C GLU A 70 28.47 10.18 34.25
N GLU A 71 29.08 9.22 33.55
CA GLU A 71 28.92 8.99 32.11
C GLU A 71 27.47 8.58 31.78
N VAL A 72 26.85 7.76 32.65
CA VAL A 72 25.44 7.37 32.51
C VAL A 72 24.52 8.60 32.61
N LYS A 73 24.77 9.50 33.58
CA LYS A 73 23.99 10.72 33.74
C LYS A 73 24.15 11.63 32.52
N ALA A 74 25.38 11.88 32.08
CA ALA A 74 25.68 12.72 30.92
C ALA A 74 24.98 12.19 29.65
N PHE A 75 25.04 10.88 29.39
CA PHE A 75 24.35 10.25 28.28
C PHE A 75 22.83 10.40 28.37
N ASN A 76 22.24 10.12 29.53
CA ASN A 76 20.79 10.21 29.73
C ASN A 76 20.27 11.64 29.57
N GLU A 77 21.01 12.62 30.08
CA GLU A 77 20.65 14.04 29.92
C GLU A 77 20.68 14.45 28.45
N CYS A 78 21.73 14.09 27.70
CA CYS A 78 21.78 14.36 26.27
C CYS A 78 20.62 13.65 25.54
N PHE A 79 20.38 12.39 25.87
CA PHE A 79 19.37 11.57 25.22
C PHE A 79 17.96 12.16 25.40
N GLU A 80 17.57 12.51 26.62
CA GLU A 80 16.23 13.06 26.88
C GLU A 80 16.07 14.47 26.28
N LYS A 81 17.13 15.30 26.29
CA LYS A 81 17.11 16.62 25.61
C LYS A 81 16.87 16.47 24.11
N GLU A 82 17.63 15.63 23.43
CA GLU A 82 17.49 15.43 21.98
C GLU A 82 16.18 14.71 21.62
N ARG A 83 15.71 13.80 22.48
CA ARG A 83 14.40 13.16 22.33
C ARG A 83 13.26 14.17 22.41
N ALA A 84 13.31 15.10 23.37
CA ALA A 84 12.33 16.18 23.50
C ALA A 84 12.37 17.12 22.29
N ALA A 85 13.57 17.58 21.90
CA ALA A 85 13.75 18.43 20.72
C ALA A 85 13.23 17.76 19.42
N ALA A 86 13.46 16.45 19.27
CA ALA A 86 12.96 15.68 18.14
C ALA A 86 11.42 15.58 18.12
N GLN A 87 10.76 15.54 19.28
CA GLN A 87 9.30 15.55 19.37
C GLN A 87 8.73 16.93 19.03
N GLU A 88 9.35 17.98 19.52
CA GLU A 88 8.98 19.37 19.22
C GLU A 88 9.12 19.68 17.72
N LEU A 89 10.22 19.26 17.09
CA LEU A 89 10.42 19.37 15.65
C LEU A 89 9.35 18.61 14.85
N LYS A 90 8.92 17.43 15.33
CA LYS A 90 7.82 16.68 14.69
C LYS A 90 6.47 17.37 14.85
N ASN A 91 6.22 18.04 15.98
CA ASN A 91 4.98 18.77 16.21
C ASN A 91 4.91 20.02 15.33
N SER A 92 5.98 20.82 15.28
CA SER A 92 6.06 21.99 14.40
C SER A 92 5.94 21.64 12.91
N LEU A 93 6.53 20.52 12.46
CA LEU A 93 6.36 20.05 11.08
C LEU A 93 4.91 19.67 10.74
N LYS A 94 4.13 19.16 11.71
CA LYS A 94 2.70 18.88 11.55
C LYS A 94 1.89 20.17 11.48
N GLU A 95 2.20 21.14 12.34
CA GLU A 95 1.53 22.44 12.38
C GLU A 95 1.64 23.19 11.04
N GLY A 96 2.70 22.91 10.26
CA GLY A 96 2.77 23.34 8.87
C GLY A 96 3.05 24.83 8.69
N LEU A 97 3.63 25.50 9.69
CA LEU A 97 3.96 26.92 9.63
C LEU A 97 4.91 27.20 8.45
N LEU A 98 4.51 28.06 7.52
CA LEU A 98 5.31 28.41 6.36
C LEU A 98 6.47 29.33 6.76
N ILE A 99 7.71 28.84 6.63
CA ILE A 99 8.92 29.63 6.91
C ILE A 99 9.42 30.26 5.60
N PRO A 100 9.40 31.60 5.45
CA PRO A 100 9.88 32.26 4.25
C PRO A 100 11.38 31.99 4.02
N GLY A 101 11.76 31.68 2.78
CA GLY A 101 13.15 31.39 2.40
C GLY A 101 13.64 29.96 2.64
N SER A 102 12.79 29.06 3.14
CA SER A 102 13.14 27.64 3.28
C SER A 102 13.00 26.89 1.94
N ASN A 103 14.06 26.20 1.52
CA ASN A 103 14.07 25.41 0.27
C ASN A 103 13.51 23.98 0.44
N ARG A 104 13.21 23.55 1.66
CA ARG A 104 12.72 22.20 1.99
C ARG A 104 11.48 22.32 2.87
N LEU A 105 10.32 22.10 2.27
CA LEU A 105 9.02 22.19 2.93
C LEU A 105 8.55 20.83 3.44
N SER A 106 7.84 20.83 4.57
CA SER A 106 7.14 19.66 5.12
C SER A 106 5.95 19.28 4.22
N PHE A 107 5.50 18.02 4.27
CA PHE A 107 4.32 17.65 3.48
C PHE A 107 3.07 18.47 3.87
N SER A 108 2.98 18.89 5.14
CA SER A 108 1.88 19.72 5.65
C SER A 108 1.92 21.11 5.01
N GLN A 109 3.10 21.73 5.00
CA GLN A 109 3.35 23.01 4.32
C GLN A 109 3.05 22.92 2.82
N VAL A 110 3.52 21.88 2.14
CA VAL A 110 3.24 21.68 0.69
C VAL A 110 1.75 21.51 0.44
N ASN A 111 1.04 20.76 1.26
CA ASN A 111 -0.41 20.59 1.12
C ASN A 111 -1.17 21.90 1.36
N GLN A 112 -0.72 22.73 2.31
CA GLN A 112 -1.28 24.06 2.53
C GLN A 112 -1.10 24.97 1.31
N LEU A 113 0.10 24.97 0.70
CA LEU A 113 0.37 25.70 -0.54
C LEU A 113 -0.48 25.15 -1.71
N MET A 114 -0.56 23.83 -1.89
CA MET A 114 -1.37 23.21 -2.95
C MET A 114 -2.87 23.48 -2.79
N GLN A 115 -3.34 23.73 -1.57
CA GLN A 115 -4.71 24.15 -1.30
C GLN A 115 -4.94 25.62 -1.68
N GLN A 116 -3.94 26.48 -1.48
CA GLN A 116 -4.00 27.89 -1.86
C GLN A 116 -3.89 28.08 -3.39
N TRP A 117 -3.07 27.27 -4.08
CA TRP A 117 -2.92 27.29 -5.54
C TRP A 117 -3.17 25.90 -6.15
N PRO A 118 -4.46 25.50 -6.30
CA PRO A 118 -4.81 24.19 -6.82
C PRO A 118 -4.50 24.06 -8.32
N HIS A 119 -4.09 22.85 -8.73
CA HIS A 119 -3.85 22.54 -10.13
C HIS A 119 -5.20 22.42 -10.89
N PRO A 120 -5.36 23.10 -12.05
CA PRO A 120 -6.64 23.10 -12.78
C PRO A 120 -7.06 21.71 -13.28
N GLY A 121 -6.09 20.82 -13.54
CA GLY A 121 -6.34 19.44 -13.97
C GLY A 121 -6.67 18.45 -12.83
N ALA A 122 -6.61 18.89 -11.57
CA ALA A 122 -6.92 18.05 -10.42
C ALA A 122 -8.45 17.88 -10.28
N THR A 123 -9.05 17.08 -11.17
CA THR A 123 -10.48 16.82 -11.15
C THR A 123 -10.89 16.21 -9.81
N VAL A 124 -11.67 16.95 -9.02
CA VAL A 124 -12.19 16.56 -7.69
C VAL A 124 -13.23 15.44 -7.76
N SER A 125 -13.67 15.03 -8.95
CA SER A 125 -14.56 13.88 -9.06
C SER A 125 -13.74 12.59 -8.94
N ARG A 126 -13.79 11.97 -7.76
CA ARG A 126 -13.59 10.52 -7.66
C ARG A 126 -14.66 9.91 -8.56
N ILE A 127 -14.34 9.68 -9.83
CA ILE A 127 -15.20 8.92 -10.74
C ILE A 127 -15.30 7.53 -10.13
N LYS A 128 -16.31 7.32 -9.27
CA LYS A 128 -16.68 6.00 -8.74
C LYS A 128 -17.29 5.12 -9.84
N ARG A 129 -17.05 5.42 -11.12
CA ARG A 129 -17.48 4.57 -12.22
C ARG A 129 -16.42 3.48 -12.35
N ARG A 130 -16.47 2.50 -11.45
CA ARG A 130 -16.01 1.18 -11.84
C ARG A 130 -16.80 0.82 -13.11
N PRO A 131 -16.14 0.38 -14.18
CA PRO A 131 -16.86 -0.04 -15.35
C PRO A 131 -17.89 -1.12 -14.96
N PRO A 132 -19.13 -1.10 -15.47
CA PRO A 132 -20.16 -2.08 -15.11
C PRO A 132 -19.71 -3.54 -15.33
N TRP A 133 -18.75 -3.75 -16.22
CA TRP A 133 -18.18 -5.06 -16.55
C TRP A 133 -17.10 -5.55 -15.57
N MET A 134 -16.59 -4.71 -14.67
CA MET A 134 -15.59 -5.12 -13.67
C MET A 134 -16.26 -5.60 -12.39
N ALA A 135 -16.21 -6.91 -12.15
CA ALA A 135 -16.67 -7.50 -10.90
C ALA A 135 -15.92 -6.93 -9.69
N SER A 136 -16.61 -6.78 -8.56
CA SER A 136 -15.98 -6.26 -7.35
C SER A 136 -14.91 -7.21 -6.80
N HIS A 137 -13.74 -6.67 -6.46
CA HIS A 137 -12.71 -7.39 -5.70
C HIS A 137 -13.26 -7.80 -4.33
N LYS A 138 -13.54 -9.11 -4.17
CA LYS A 138 -14.03 -9.70 -2.91
C LYS A 138 -12.86 -9.88 -1.93
N THR A 139 -13.11 -9.65 -0.65
CA THR A 139 -12.13 -9.94 0.43
C THR A 139 -11.84 -11.43 0.53
N PHE A 140 -10.69 -11.80 1.11
CA PHE A 140 -10.30 -13.21 1.29
C PHE A 140 -11.34 -14.02 2.07
N ARG A 141 -11.94 -13.44 3.13
CA ARG A 141 -12.99 -14.06 3.94
C ARG A 141 -14.23 -14.41 3.10
N ILE A 142 -14.66 -13.51 2.22
CA ILE A 142 -15.78 -13.75 1.29
C ILE A 142 -15.39 -14.81 0.26
N LYS A 143 -14.18 -14.76 -0.31
CA LYS A 143 -13.68 -15.76 -1.26
C LYS A 143 -13.68 -17.17 -0.64
N ARG A 144 -13.23 -17.32 0.60
CA ARG A 144 -13.27 -18.60 1.34
C ARG A 144 -14.69 -19.13 1.53
N LYS A 145 -15.64 -18.27 1.95
CA LYS A 145 -17.06 -18.64 2.09
C LYS A 145 -17.65 -19.11 0.76
N LEU A 146 -17.38 -18.38 -0.33
CA LEU A 146 -17.85 -18.72 -1.68
C LEU A 146 -17.26 -20.05 -2.18
N ALA A 147 -15.96 -20.27 -1.99
CA ALA A 147 -15.31 -21.52 -2.39
C ALA A 147 -15.88 -22.73 -1.63
N LYS A 148 -16.14 -22.59 -0.32
CA LYS A 148 -16.78 -23.65 0.47
C LYS A 148 -18.19 -23.94 -0.03
N ALA A 149 -19.00 -22.90 -0.28
CA ALA A 149 -20.35 -23.06 -0.82
C ALA A 149 -20.34 -23.70 -2.21
N GLN A 150 -19.39 -23.33 -3.07
CA GLN A 150 -19.22 -23.91 -4.40
C GLN A 150 -18.91 -25.41 -4.31
N ARG A 151 -18.02 -25.84 -3.40
CA ARG A 151 -17.72 -27.27 -3.16
C ARG A 151 -18.95 -28.05 -2.68
N VAL A 152 -19.73 -27.48 -1.76
CA VAL A 152 -20.97 -28.11 -1.26
C VAL A 152 -22.02 -28.27 -2.38
N ASN A 153 -22.05 -27.35 -3.33
CA ASN A 153 -23.00 -27.41 -4.45
C ASN A 153 -22.56 -28.33 -5.60
N LYS A 154 -21.33 -28.87 -5.59
CA LYS A 154 -20.88 -29.84 -6.60
C LYS A 154 -21.66 -31.16 -6.46
N PRO A 155 -21.95 -31.86 -7.58
CA PRO A 155 -22.59 -33.17 -7.55
C PRO A 155 -21.71 -34.23 -6.88
N VAL A 156 -22.34 -35.32 -6.44
CA VAL A 156 -21.62 -36.44 -5.81
C VAL A 156 -20.72 -37.11 -6.86
N PRO A 157 -19.44 -37.41 -6.54
CA PRO A 157 -18.53 -38.07 -7.47
C PRO A 157 -19.07 -39.39 -8.01
N GLN A 158 -18.71 -39.71 -9.26
CA GLN A 158 -19.19 -40.90 -9.96
C GLN A 158 -18.84 -42.20 -9.23
N TRP A 159 -17.60 -42.35 -8.75
CA TRP A 159 -17.14 -43.57 -8.08
C TRP A 159 -17.94 -43.90 -6.81
N PHE A 160 -18.39 -42.90 -6.07
CA PHE A 160 -19.22 -43.10 -4.87
C PHE A 160 -20.59 -43.67 -5.24
N ARG A 161 -21.17 -43.22 -6.36
CA ARG A 161 -22.43 -43.75 -6.90
C ARG A 161 -22.27 -45.20 -7.33
N LEU A 162 -21.17 -45.53 -8.00
CA LEU A 162 -20.87 -46.89 -8.46
C LEU A 162 -20.67 -47.86 -7.29
N ARG A 163 -20.07 -47.41 -6.19
CA ARG A 163 -19.83 -48.23 -4.99
C ARG A 163 -21.11 -48.61 -4.24
N THR A 164 -22.14 -47.76 -4.25
CA THR A 164 -23.37 -47.95 -3.46
C THR A 164 -24.62 -48.22 -4.30
N GLY A 165 -24.54 -48.25 -5.63
CA GLY A 165 -25.70 -48.46 -6.51
C GLY A 165 -26.76 -47.35 -6.45
N ASN A 166 -26.45 -46.21 -5.83
CA ASN A 166 -27.42 -45.15 -5.54
C ASN A 166 -27.67 -44.22 -6.75
N ARG A 167 -28.93 -43.83 -6.96
CA ARG A 167 -29.33 -42.86 -8.01
C ARG A 167 -29.13 -41.38 -7.63
N ILE A 168 -28.71 -41.10 -6.40
CA ILE A 168 -28.55 -39.73 -5.87
C ILE A 168 -27.40 -39.01 -6.57
N ARG A 169 -27.69 -37.87 -7.22
CA ARG A 169 -26.70 -37.09 -8.02
C ARG A 169 -26.15 -35.85 -7.30
N TYR A 170 -26.78 -35.41 -6.22
CA TYR A 170 -26.48 -34.15 -5.55
C TYR A 170 -26.08 -34.36 -4.09
N ASN A 171 -25.27 -33.45 -3.56
CA ASN A 171 -24.93 -33.45 -2.14
C ASN A 171 -26.17 -33.09 -1.30
N VAL A 172 -26.43 -33.82 -0.22
CA VAL A 172 -27.56 -33.55 0.70
C VAL A 172 -27.52 -32.12 1.25
N LYS A 173 -26.32 -31.57 1.47
CA LYS A 173 -26.12 -30.19 1.96
C LYS A 173 -26.15 -29.13 0.86
N ARG A 174 -26.44 -29.51 -0.40
CA ARG A 174 -26.49 -28.59 -1.54
C ARG A 174 -27.49 -27.47 -1.26
N ARG A 175 -27.06 -26.23 -1.44
CA ARG A 175 -27.91 -25.05 -1.35
C ARG A 175 -28.64 -24.82 -2.66
N HIS A 176 -29.94 -24.54 -2.57
CA HIS A 176 -30.71 -24.05 -3.71
C HIS A 176 -30.64 -22.52 -3.73
N TRP A 177 -30.20 -21.95 -4.86
CA TRP A 177 -29.93 -20.52 -4.99
C TRP A 177 -31.19 -19.63 -4.86
N ARG A 178 -32.39 -20.19 -5.10
CA ARG A 178 -33.66 -19.48 -4.86
C ARG A 178 -34.11 -19.53 -3.39
N ARG A 179 -33.86 -20.62 -2.66
CA ARG A 179 -34.34 -20.83 -1.27
C ARG A 179 -33.36 -20.40 -0.18
N THR A 180 -32.06 -20.49 -0.43
CA THR A 180 -31.04 -20.26 0.59
C THR A 180 -30.03 -19.22 0.10
N LYS A 181 -30.13 -17.99 0.61
CA LYS A 181 -29.16 -16.94 0.34
C LYS A 181 -27.87 -17.19 1.14
N LEU A 182 -26.74 -16.91 0.51
CA LEU A 182 -25.46 -16.87 1.20
C LEU A 182 -25.43 -15.55 1.99
N LYS A 183 -25.47 -15.64 3.33
CA LYS A 183 -25.31 -14.48 4.23
C LYS A 183 -23.85 -14.00 4.17
N LEU A 184 -23.50 -13.27 3.09
CA LEU A 184 -22.14 -12.80 2.78
C LEU A 184 -21.88 -11.41 3.32
#